data_AF-G8F6A8-F1
#
_entry.id   AF-G8F6A8-F1
#
_cell.length_a   1.000
_cell.length_b   1.000
_cell.length_c   1.000
_cell.angle_alpha   90.00
_cell.angle_beta   90.00
_cell.angle_gamma   90.00
#
_symmetry.space_group_name_H-M   'P 1'
#
loop_
_entity.id
_entity.type
_entity.pdbx_description
1 polymer ?
#
loop_
_entity_poly.entity_id
_entity_poly.type
_entity_poly.pdbx_seq_one_letter_code
_entity_poly.pdbx_strand_id
1 'polypeptide(L)'
;RPAFVNPLILESPEEEELFRQGELNKGRRIAFSSTSLLKMAPSAEERTTIHEMFLSTLDPKTISFRSRVLPPNAVWMENSKLKSLEICHPQERNIFNRIFGGFLMRKAYELGWATACSFGGSRPFVVAVDDIMFQKPVEVGSLLFLSSQVCFTQNNYIQVRVHSEVASLQEKEHTTTNVFHFTFMSEKEVPLVFPKTYGESMLYLDGQRHFNSMSGPATVRKDYLWNPRNTTFVEN
;
A
#
# COMPACT_ATOMS: atom_id res chain seq x y z
N ARG A 1 27.21 -12.99 13.60
CA ARG A 1 27.99 -13.16 12.36
C ARG A 1 27.00 -13.25 11.21
N PRO A 2 27.21 -12.58 10.07
CA PRO A 2 26.35 -12.78 8.90
C PRO A 2 26.35 -14.27 8.56
N ALA A 3 25.17 -14.83 8.29
CA ALA A 3 25.07 -16.22 7.86
C ALA A 3 25.76 -16.35 6.51
N PHE A 4 26.56 -17.40 6.33
CA PHE A 4 27.10 -17.74 5.02
C PHE A 4 25.94 -18.27 4.17
N VAL A 5 25.64 -17.58 3.07
CA VAL A 5 24.61 -17.99 2.11
C VAL A 5 25.33 -18.60 0.92
N ASN A 6 25.06 -19.88 0.67
CA ASN A 6 25.63 -20.58 -0.49
C ASN A 6 25.12 -19.92 -1.78
N PRO A 7 25.97 -19.72 -2.80
CA PRO A 7 25.53 -19.22 -4.09
C PRO A 7 24.56 -20.22 -4.74
N LEU A 8 23.58 -19.70 -5.48
CA LEU A 8 22.69 -20.52 -6.30
C LEU A 8 23.49 -21.08 -7.48
N ILE A 9 23.35 -22.38 -7.73
CA ILE A 9 23.88 -23.04 -8.93
C ILE A 9 22.75 -22.97 -9.97
N LEU A 10 23.06 -22.43 -11.14
CA LEU A 10 22.11 -22.26 -12.24
C LEU A 10 22.40 -23.39 -13.24
N GLU A 11 21.45 -24.29 -13.44
CA GLU A 11 21.63 -25.47 -14.29
C GLU A 11 20.87 -25.33 -15.62
N SER A 12 19.77 -24.57 -15.62
CA SER A 12 18.91 -24.37 -16.79
C SER A 12 18.91 -22.92 -17.30
N PRO A 13 18.67 -22.69 -18.61
CA PRO A 13 18.48 -21.34 -19.14
C PRO A 13 17.32 -20.58 -18.49
N GLU A 14 16.30 -21.29 -18.00
CA GLU A 14 15.18 -20.68 -17.26
C GLU A 14 15.65 -20.12 -15.91
N GLU A 15 16.48 -20.85 -15.17
CA GLU A 15 17.05 -20.40 -13.90
C GLU A 15 18.00 -19.21 -14.09
N GLU A 16 18.79 -19.20 -15.15
CA GLU A 16 19.65 -18.05 -15.49
C GLU A 16 18.83 -16.78 -15.72
N GLU A 17 17.71 -16.89 -16.45
CA GLU A 17 16.82 -15.76 -16.68
C GLU A 17 16.13 -15.31 -15.38
N LEU A 18 15.64 -16.23 -14.55
CA LEU A 18 15.05 -15.89 -13.24
C LEU A 18 16.07 -15.20 -12.33
N PHE A 19 17.31 -15.67 -12.32
CA PHE A 19 18.39 -15.07 -11.54
C PHE A 19 18.67 -13.63 -12.01
N ARG A 20 18.77 -13.42 -13.33
CA ARG A 20 18.94 -12.11 -13.94
C ARG A 20 17.79 -11.16 -13.59
N GLN A 21 16.55 -11.64 -13.65
CA GLN A 21 15.37 -10.87 -13.24
C GLN A 21 15.40 -10.53 -11.75
N GLY A 22 15.89 -11.43 -10.89
CA GLY A 22 16.10 -11.20 -9.46
C GLY A 22 17.04 -10.02 -9.18
N GLU A 23 18.17 -9.95 -9.88
CA GLU A 23 19.13 -8.84 -9.76
C GLU A 23 18.54 -7.51 -10.28
N LEU A 24 17.77 -7.54 -11.38
CA LEU A 24 17.06 -6.37 -11.87
C LEU A 24 16.02 -5.86 -10.86
N ASN A 25 15.23 -6.76 -10.27
CA ASN A 25 14.24 -6.42 -9.25
C ASN A 25 14.91 -5.86 -7.99
N LYS A 26 16.03 -6.42 -7.56
CA LYS A 26 16.85 -5.87 -6.48
C LYS A 26 17.33 -4.45 -6.79
N GLY A 27 17.83 -4.19 -8.00
CA GLY A 27 18.21 -2.86 -8.45
C GLY A 27 17.04 -1.87 -8.39
N ARG A 28 15.85 -2.27 -8.88
CA ARG A 28 14.62 -1.46 -8.82
C ARG A 28 14.24 -1.11 -7.38
N ARG A 29 14.29 -2.07 -6.45
CA ARG A 29 13.99 -1.82 -5.02
C ARG A 29 14.91 -0.78 -4.40
N ILE A 30 16.21 -0.87 -4.68
CA ILE A 30 17.20 0.09 -4.18
C ILE A 30 16.93 1.49 -4.76
N ALA A 31 16.68 1.58 -6.06
CA ALA A 31 16.37 2.84 -6.73
C ALA A 31 15.04 3.47 -6.24
N PHE A 32 14.01 2.65 -5.99
CA PHE A 32 12.74 3.13 -5.44
C PHE A 32 12.91 3.67 -4.01
N SER A 33 13.72 2.99 -3.18
CA SER A 33 14.03 3.44 -1.82
C SER A 33 14.85 4.73 -1.78
N SER A 34 15.71 4.98 -2.77
CA SER A 34 16.50 6.22 -2.83
C SER A 34 15.67 7.43 -3.25
N THR A 35 14.67 7.24 -4.11
CA THR A 35 13.77 8.31 -4.60
C THR A 35 12.56 8.58 -3.70
N SER A 36 12.47 7.94 -2.54
CA SER A 36 11.40 8.14 -1.56
C SER A 36 11.17 9.62 -1.25
N LEU A 37 9.91 10.04 -1.19
CA LEU A 37 9.50 11.42 -0.84
C LEU A 37 9.89 11.85 0.57
N LEU A 38 10.29 10.90 1.43
CA LEU A 38 10.87 11.19 2.74
C LEU A 38 12.35 11.64 2.66
N LYS A 39 13.03 11.35 1.54
CA LYS A 39 14.45 11.66 1.31
C LYS A 39 14.64 12.72 0.23
N MET A 40 13.81 12.71 -0.80
CA MET A 40 13.89 13.60 -1.96
C MET A 40 12.61 14.39 -2.12
N ALA A 41 12.73 15.66 -2.50
CA ALA A 41 11.58 16.49 -2.83
C ALA A 41 10.84 15.96 -4.08
N PRO A 42 9.52 16.22 -4.21
CA PRO A 42 8.78 15.89 -5.41
C PRO A 42 9.34 16.56 -6.67
N SER A 43 9.11 15.93 -7.82
CA SER A 43 9.52 16.47 -9.13
C SER A 43 8.78 17.77 -9.48
N ALA A 44 9.21 18.48 -10.52
CA ALA A 44 8.50 19.67 -10.98
C ALA A 44 7.05 19.35 -11.41
N GLU A 45 6.87 18.25 -12.13
CA GLU A 45 5.56 17.78 -12.61
C GLU A 45 4.64 17.42 -11.43
N GLU A 46 5.14 16.66 -10.45
CA GLU A 46 4.38 16.27 -9.26
C GLU A 46 3.94 17.49 -8.43
N ARG A 47 4.81 18.50 -8.32
CA ARG A 47 4.45 19.76 -7.65
C ARG A 47 3.35 20.50 -8.38
N THR A 48 3.40 20.54 -9.72
CA THR A 48 2.35 21.14 -10.54
C THR A 48 1.02 20.41 -10.35
N THR A 49 1.02 19.07 -10.36
CA THR A 49 -0.20 18.27 -10.11
C THR A 49 -0.82 18.60 -8.75
N ILE A 50 -0.03 18.61 -7.67
CA ILE A 50 -0.54 18.97 -6.35
C ILE A 50 -1.06 20.40 -6.30
N HIS A 51 -0.39 21.33 -6.98
CA HIS A 51 -0.83 22.72 -7.06
C HIS A 51 -2.17 22.85 -7.79
N GLU A 52 -2.35 22.18 -8.92
CA GLU A 52 -3.60 22.14 -9.68
C GLU A 52 -4.74 21.51 -8.87
N MET A 53 -4.47 20.41 -8.16
CA MET A 53 -5.42 19.81 -7.23
C MET A 53 -5.81 20.77 -6.11
N PHE A 54 -4.85 21.54 -5.58
CA PHE A 54 -5.15 22.54 -4.56
C PHE A 54 -6.05 23.65 -5.12
N LEU A 55 -5.70 24.20 -6.29
CA LEU A 55 -6.49 25.26 -6.94
C LEU A 55 -7.91 24.81 -7.27
N SER A 56 -8.10 23.56 -7.70
CA SER A 56 -9.44 23.02 -7.99
C SER A 56 -10.33 22.86 -6.77
N THR A 57 -9.75 22.92 -5.55
CA THR A 57 -10.52 22.91 -4.31
C THR A 57 -10.87 24.29 -3.77
N LEU A 58 -10.38 25.38 -4.36
CA LEU A 58 -10.69 26.73 -3.86
C LEU A 58 -12.13 27.11 -4.20
N ASP A 59 -12.84 27.68 -3.22
CA ASP A 59 -14.20 28.18 -3.44
C ASP A 59 -14.16 29.45 -4.30
N PRO A 60 -14.72 29.45 -5.53
CA PRO A 60 -14.71 30.63 -6.41
C PRO A 60 -15.44 31.84 -5.83
N LYS A 61 -16.35 31.62 -4.86
CA LYS A 61 -17.14 32.67 -4.23
C LYS A 61 -16.37 33.43 -3.16
N THR A 62 -15.27 32.86 -2.66
CA THR A 62 -14.46 33.47 -1.61
C THR A 62 -13.02 33.61 -2.08
N ILE A 63 -12.44 34.81 -1.98
CA ILE A 63 -11.02 35.03 -2.26
C ILE A 63 -10.20 34.60 -1.03
N SER A 64 -10.30 33.33 -0.64
CA SER A 64 -9.69 32.78 0.58
C SER A 64 -9.11 31.41 0.35
N PHE A 65 -7.85 31.22 0.75
CA PHE A 65 -7.17 29.93 0.73
C PHE A 65 -7.69 28.93 1.79
N ARG A 66 -8.58 29.38 2.70
CA ARG A 66 -9.15 28.54 3.75
C ARG A 66 -10.46 27.89 3.34
N SER A 67 -11.26 28.57 2.53
CA SER A 67 -12.54 28.03 2.07
C SER A 67 -12.25 27.05 0.93
N ARG A 68 -12.49 25.76 1.19
CA ARG A 68 -12.27 24.73 0.19
C ARG A 68 -13.48 23.85 0.01
N VAL A 69 -13.83 23.61 -1.24
CA VAL A 69 -14.95 22.78 -1.66
C VAL A 69 -14.41 21.71 -2.59
N LEU A 70 -14.83 20.46 -2.38
CA LEU A 70 -14.43 19.37 -3.25
C LEU A 70 -15.13 19.49 -4.62
N PRO A 71 -14.45 19.10 -5.71
CA PRO A 71 -15.13 18.93 -6.99
C PRO A 71 -16.19 17.82 -6.90
N PRO A 72 -17.11 17.73 -7.88
CA PRO A 72 -18.11 16.67 -7.92
C PRO A 72 -17.47 15.29 -7.89
N ASN A 73 -18.09 14.34 -7.18
CA ASN A 73 -17.61 12.97 -7.03
C ASN A 73 -16.18 12.87 -6.46
N ALA A 74 -15.86 13.68 -5.44
CA ALA A 74 -14.59 13.62 -4.73
C ALA A 74 -14.80 13.52 -3.21
N VAL A 75 -13.80 12.95 -2.52
CA VAL A 75 -13.78 12.73 -1.08
C VAL A 75 -12.44 13.18 -0.51
N TRP A 76 -12.46 13.82 0.66
CA TRP A 76 -11.24 14.17 1.37
C TRP A 76 -10.50 12.91 1.82
N MET A 77 -9.18 12.89 1.63
CA MET A 77 -8.32 11.77 2.02
C MET A 77 -8.44 11.43 3.51
N GLU A 78 -8.66 12.43 4.37
CA GLU A 78 -8.82 12.20 5.82
C GLU A 78 -10.04 11.33 6.17
N ASN A 79 -11.08 11.34 5.32
CA ASN A 79 -12.32 10.61 5.54
C ASN A 79 -12.23 9.13 5.12
N SER A 80 -11.15 8.71 4.46
CA SER A 80 -10.93 7.32 4.04
C SER A 80 -10.09 6.52 5.03
N LYS A 81 -9.85 7.04 6.23
CA LYS A 81 -8.98 6.39 7.23
C LYS A 81 -9.73 5.32 8.01
N LEU A 82 -9.17 4.12 8.07
CA LEU A 82 -9.56 3.09 9.05
C LEU A 82 -8.35 2.72 9.91
N LYS A 83 -8.62 2.27 11.14
CA LYS A 83 -7.58 1.87 12.09
C LYS A 83 -7.94 0.54 12.74
N SER A 84 -6.92 -0.25 13.04
CA SER A 84 -7.05 -1.48 13.82
C SER A 84 -5.93 -1.57 14.87
N LEU A 85 -6.22 -2.28 15.94
CA LEU A 85 -5.28 -2.62 17.01
C LEU A 85 -5.29 -4.14 17.17
N GLU A 86 -4.11 -4.75 17.12
CA GLU A 86 -3.93 -6.18 17.32
C GLU A 86 -2.94 -6.42 18.46
N ILE A 87 -3.29 -7.35 19.36
CA ILE A 87 -2.36 -7.83 20.38
C ILE A 87 -1.55 -8.98 19.76
N CYS A 88 -0.23 -8.85 19.79
CA CYS A 88 0.68 -9.82 19.20
C CYS A 88 0.80 -11.09 20.06
N HIS A 89 -0.10 -12.05 19.89
CA HIS A 89 -0.16 -13.25 20.71
C HIS A 89 0.92 -14.30 20.36
N PRO A 90 1.26 -15.21 21.30
CA PRO A 90 2.26 -16.25 21.08
C PRO A 90 1.96 -17.21 19.92
N GLN A 91 0.70 -17.46 19.57
CA GLN A 91 0.37 -18.33 18.43
C GLN A 91 0.78 -17.74 17.07
N GLU A 92 0.99 -16.42 16.99
CA GLU A 92 1.35 -15.71 15.75
C GLU A 92 2.87 -15.61 15.55
N ARG A 93 3.67 -16.32 16.37
CA ARG A 93 5.13 -16.26 16.33
C ARG A 93 5.73 -17.21 15.29
N ASN A 94 6.89 -16.84 14.77
CA ASN A 94 7.77 -17.71 14.01
C ASN A 94 8.68 -18.53 14.93
N ILE A 95 9.52 -19.39 14.34
CA ILE A 95 10.49 -20.23 15.08
C ILE A 95 11.52 -19.42 15.88
N PHE A 96 11.71 -18.14 15.55
CA PHE A 96 12.61 -17.21 16.23
C PHE A 96 11.91 -16.38 17.31
N ASN A 97 10.71 -16.78 17.73
CA ASN A 97 9.92 -16.13 18.79
C ASN A 97 9.51 -14.68 18.50
N ARG A 98 9.42 -14.31 17.22
CA ARG A 98 8.94 -13.01 16.75
C ARG A 98 7.66 -13.19 15.96
N ILE A 99 6.83 -12.15 15.86
CA ILE A 99 5.61 -12.22 15.07
C ILE A 99 5.92 -12.53 13.61
N PHE A 100 5.21 -13.51 13.08
CA PHE A 100 5.39 -13.99 11.72
C PHE A 100 5.00 -12.90 10.72
N GLY A 101 5.84 -12.67 9.71
CA GLY A 101 5.57 -11.65 8.69
C GLY A 101 4.25 -11.88 7.95
N GLY A 102 3.86 -13.14 7.74
CA GLY A 102 2.57 -13.48 7.14
C GLY A 102 1.36 -13.02 7.96
N PHE A 103 1.45 -13.01 9.29
CA PHE A 103 0.41 -12.45 10.15
C PHE A 103 0.26 -10.94 9.93
N LEU A 104 1.38 -10.21 9.89
CA LEU A 104 1.38 -8.76 9.62
C LEU A 104 0.78 -8.44 8.24
N MET A 105 1.19 -9.19 7.21
CA MET A 105 0.67 -9.03 5.84
C MET A 105 -0.84 -9.28 5.78
N ARG A 106 -1.32 -10.35 6.42
CA ARG A 106 -2.75 -10.67 6.47
C ARG A 106 -3.55 -9.55 7.13
N LYS A 107 -3.14 -9.09 8.31
CA LYS A 107 -3.85 -8.03 9.05
C LYS A 107 -3.84 -6.71 8.28
N ALA A 108 -2.72 -6.37 7.64
CA ALA A 108 -2.65 -5.19 6.78
C ALA A 108 -3.56 -5.31 5.55
N TYR A 109 -3.60 -6.48 4.91
CA TYR A 109 -4.48 -6.74 3.77
C TYR A 109 -5.96 -6.66 4.15
N GLU A 110 -6.37 -7.30 5.26
CA GLU A 110 -7.75 -7.27 5.74
C GLU A 110 -8.23 -5.82 5.99
N LEU A 111 -7.38 -5.00 6.64
CA LEU A 111 -7.69 -3.58 6.88
C LEU A 111 -7.69 -2.76 5.58
N GLY A 112 -6.72 -3.00 4.68
CA GLY A 112 -6.64 -2.33 3.39
C GLY A 112 -7.86 -2.63 2.50
N TRP A 113 -8.27 -3.89 2.46
CA TRP A 113 -9.46 -4.34 1.75
C TRP A 113 -10.74 -3.72 2.32
N ALA A 114 -10.88 -3.67 3.65
CA ALA A 114 -12.01 -3.01 4.31
C ALA A 114 -12.09 -1.51 3.97
N THR A 115 -10.92 -0.87 3.86
CA THR A 115 -10.81 0.55 3.48
C THR A 115 -11.25 0.78 2.04
N ALA A 116 -10.76 -0.05 1.10
CA ALA A 116 -11.18 0.01 -0.29
C ALA A 116 -12.68 -0.27 -0.45
N CYS A 117 -13.22 -1.23 0.30
CA CYS A 117 -14.64 -1.57 0.30
C CYS A 117 -15.50 -0.42 0.81
N SER A 118 -15.10 0.19 1.93
CA SER A 118 -15.79 1.35 2.50
C SER A 118 -15.73 2.58 1.60
N PHE A 119 -14.61 2.79 0.90
CA PHE A 119 -14.43 3.93 0.01
C PHE A 119 -15.15 3.78 -1.33
N GLY A 120 -15.05 2.59 -1.96
CA GLY A 120 -15.65 2.30 -3.26
C GLY A 120 -17.13 1.95 -3.20
N GLY A 121 -17.70 1.73 -2.01
CA GLY A 121 -19.11 1.38 -1.83
C GLY A 121 -19.52 0.04 -2.46
N SER A 122 -18.55 -0.81 -2.80
CA SER A 122 -18.74 -2.13 -3.39
C SER A 122 -17.61 -3.06 -2.98
N ARG A 123 -17.76 -4.36 -3.28
CA ARG A 123 -16.73 -5.37 -2.97
C ARG A 123 -15.51 -5.17 -3.89
N PRO A 124 -14.32 -4.84 -3.36
CA PRO A 124 -13.15 -4.63 -4.19
C PRO A 124 -12.43 -5.96 -4.51
N PHE A 125 -11.80 -6.00 -5.68
CA PHE A 125 -10.86 -7.03 -6.12
C PHE A 125 -9.43 -6.57 -5.90
N VAL A 126 -8.56 -7.47 -5.42
CA VAL A 126 -7.12 -7.18 -5.34
C VAL A 126 -6.51 -7.28 -6.73
N VAL A 127 -5.72 -6.28 -7.11
CA VAL A 127 -5.03 -6.23 -8.40
C VAL A 127 -3.54 -6.43 -8.21
N ALA A 128 -2.96 -5.68 -7.27
CA ALA A 128 -1.53 -5.72 -7.00
C ALA A 128 -1.25 -5.51 -5.51
N VAL A 129 -0.15 -6.13 -5.07
CA VAL A 129 0.49 -5.89 -3.79
C VAL A 129 1.91 -5.48 -4.11
N ASP A 130 2.32 -4.31 -3.63
CA ASP A 130 3.69 -3.85 -3.86
C ASP A 130 4.70 -4.63 -3.02
N ASP A 131 5.99 -4.42 -3.30
CA ASP A 131 7.06 -5.04 -2.54
C ASP A 131 7.02 -4.63 -1.06
N ILE A 132 7.03 -5.63 -0.17
CA ILE A 132 6.86 -5.45 1.28
C ILE A 132 8.22 -5.57 1.95
N MET A 133 8.67 -4.48 2.57
CA MET A 133 9.92 -4.44 3.33
C MET A 133 9.65 -4.37 4.84
N PHE A 134 10.01 -5.44 5.54
CA PHE A 134 9.99 -5.52 7.00
C PHE A 134 11.15 -4.75 7.61
N GLN A 135 10.86 -3.53 8.11
CA GLN A 135 11.88 -2.62 8.62
C GLN A 135 12.36 -3.01 10.01
N LYS A 136 11.43 -3.46 10.86
CA LYS A 136 11.73 -3.84 12.25
C LYS A 136 10.97 -5.09 12.67
N PRO A 137 11.59 -6.00 13.45
CA PRO A 137 10.92 -7.16 14.01
C PRO A 137 9.85 -6.73 15.03
N VAL A 138 8.82 -7.55 15.16
CA VAL A 138 7.74 -7.36 16.14
C VAL A 138 7.81 -8.48 17.17
N GLU A 139 7.89 -8.11 18.44
CA GLU A 139 8.00 -9.05 19.55
C GLU A 139 6.60 -9.50 20.01
N VAL A 140 6.52 -10.71 20.56
CA VAL A 140 5.29 -11.23 21.18
C VAL A 140 4.90 -10.34 22.38
N GLY A 141 3.61 -10.06 22.51
CA GLY A 141 3.05 -9.16 23.51
C GLY A 141 3.00 -7.69 23.08
N SER A 142 3.56 -7.33 21.92
CA SER A 142 3.48 -5.97 21.38
C SER A 142 2.05 -5.57 21.03
N LEU A 143 1.76 -4.27 21.15
CA LEU A 143 0.54 -3.66 20.61
C LEU A 143 0.82 -3.19 19.18
N LEU A 144 0.22 -3.88 18.20
CA LEU A 144 0.36 -3.57 16.79
C LEU A 144 -0.77 -2.63 16.36
N PHE A 145 -0.41 -1.39 16.01
CA PHE A 145 -1.32 -0.41 15.45
C PHE A 145 -1.22 -0.44 13.93
N LEU A 146 -2.38 -0.52 13.28
CA LEU A 146 -2.53 -0.49 11.84
C LEU A 146 -3.40 0.72 11.47
N SER A 147 -2.94 1.54 10.53
CA SER A 147 -3.70 2.67 9.99
C SER A 147 -3.71 2.58 8.47
N SER A 148 -4.89 2.42 7.89
CA SER A 148 -5.10 2.40 6.45
C SER A 148 -5.69 3.71 5.96
N GLN A 149 -5.36 4.10 4.73
CA GLN A 149 -5.89 5.29 4.09
C GLN A 149 -5.83 5.10 2.56
N VAL A 150 -6.88 5.53 1.86
CA VAL A 150 -6.83 5.65 0.40
C VAL A 150 -5.90 6.81 0.06
N CYS A 151 -4.83 6.55 -0.69
CA CYS A 151 -3.86 7.58 -1.06
C CYS A 151 -4.01 8.06 -2.49
N PHE A 152 -4.47 7.21 -3.42
CA PHE A 152 -4.65 7.57 -4.82
C PHE A 152 -5.85 6.83 -5.42
N THR A 153 -6.50 7.43 -6.42
CA THR A 153 -7.67 6.87 -7.10
C THR A 153 -7.63 7.24 -8.58
N GLN A 154 -7.96 6.30 -9.46
CA GLN A 154 -8.11 6.55 -10.89
C GLN A 154 -9.16 5.60 -11.48
N ASN A 155 -10.19 6.14 -12.13
CA ASN A 155 -11.32 5.38 -12.67
C ASN A 155 -12.00 4.51 -11.59
N ASN A 156 -11.84 3.19 -11.66
CA ASN A 156 -12.32 2.23 -10.68
C ASN A 156 -11.20 1.65 -9.79
N TYR A 157 -9.96 2.13 -9.92
CA TYR A 157 -8.83 1.71 -9.10
C TYR A 157 -8.68 2.56 -7.84
N ILE A 158 -8.31 1.89 -6.76
CA ILE A 158 -8.10 2.47 -5.43
C ILE A 158 -6.72 2.01 -4.95
N GLN A 159 -5.80 2.96 -4.76
CA GLN A 159 -4.54 2.70 -4.07
C GLN A 159 -4.72 2.95 -2.58
N VAL A 160 -4.47 1.92 -1.78
CA VAL A 160 -4.55 1.99 -0.32
C VAL A 160 -3.17 1.81 0.27
N ARG A 161 -2.80 2.71 1.18
CA ARG A 161 -1.61 2.60 2.01
C ARG A 161 -2.01 2.15 3.40
N VAL A 162 -1.33 1.14 3.93
CA VAL A 162 -1.49 0.66 5.31
C VAL A 162 -0.17 0.81 6.04
N HIS A 163 -0.17 1.62 7.10
CA HIS A 163 0.99 1.82 7.96
C HIS A 163 0.85 0.97 9.21
N SER A 164 1.91 0.25 9.57
CA SER A 164 1.95 -0.53 10.80
C SER A 164 3.06 -0.04 11.72
N GLU A 165 2.73 0.08 12.98
CA GLU A 165 3.64 0.51 14.04
C GLU A 165 3.38 -0.27 15.33
N VAL A 166 4.41 -0.35 16.16
CA VAL A 166 4.30 -0.96 17.50
C VAL A 166 4.56 0.10 18.56
N ALA A 167 3.77 0.10 19.62
CA ALA A 167 4.01 0.98 20.76
C ALA A 167 5.00 0.35 21.74
N SER A 168 6.03 1.10 22.12
CA SER A 168 6.87 0.80 23.27
C SER A 168 6.17 1.25 24.54
N LEU A 169 5.79 0.32 25.40
CA LEU A 169 5.17 0.63 26.69
C LEU A 169 6.12 1.40 27.63
N GLN A 170 7.42 1.17 27.51
CA GLN A 170 8.44 1.79 28.36
C GLN A 170 8.74 3.22 27.92
N GLU A 171 8.95 3.42 26.62
CA GLU A 171 9.38 4.72 26.06
C GLU A 171 8.21 5.61 25.63
N LYS A 172 6.98 5.08 25.61
CA LYS A 172 5.78 5.75 25.03
C LYS A 172 5.97 6.20 23.58
N GLU A 173 6.86 5.54 22.85
CA GLU A 173 7.15 5.81 21.45
C GLU A 173 6.49 4.80 20.52
N HIS A 174 6.11 5.26 19.33
CA HIS A 174 5.60 4.42 18.25
C HIS A 174 6.73 4.17 17.25
N THR A 175 6.97 2.90 16.96
CA THR A 175 8.01 2.47 16.02
C THR A 175 7.37 1.87 14.78
N THR A 176 7.64 2.47 13.61
CA THR A 176 7.18 1.92 12.33
C THR A 176 7.83 0.57 12.06
N THR A 177 7.00 -0.41 11.71
CA THR A 177 7.44 -1.77 11.37
C THR A 177 7.37 -2.02 9.88
N ASN A 178 6.26 -1.61 9.25
CA ASN A 178 6.02 -1.77 7.82
C ASN A 178 5.14 -0.66 7.27
N VAL A 179 5.23 -0.49 5.95
CA VAL A 179 4.27 0.23 5.14
C VAL A 179 3.88 -0.71 4.01
N PHE A 180 2.58 -0.91 3.82
CA PHE A 180 2.02 -1.75 2.77
C PHE A 180 1.28 -0.87 1.78
N HIS A 181 1.40 -1.21 0.50
CA HIS A 181 0.66 -0.57 -0.57
C HIS A 181 -0.09 -1.64 -1.34
N PHE A 182 -1.40 -1.43 -1.46
CA PHE A 182 -2.32 -2.35 -2.11
C PHE A 182 -3.09 -1.60 -3.19
N THR A 183 -3.16 -2.19 -4.37
CA THR A 183 -4.02 -1.70 -5.45
C THR A 183 -5.25 -2.57 -5.54
N PHE A 184 -6.41 -1.95 -5.36
CA PHE A 184 -7.71 -2.58 -5.49
C PHE A 184 -8.47 -2.04 -6.69
N MET A 185 -9.40 -2.83 -7.20
CA MET A 185 -10.33 -2.44 -8.25
C MET A 185 -11.77 -2.63 -7.76
N SER A 186 -12.57 -1.59 -7.89
CA SER A 186 -14.01 -1.60 -7.63
C SER A 186 -14.79 -2.01 -8.88
N GLU A 187 -16.01 -2.54 -8.70
CA GLU A 187 -16.93 -2.84 -9.80
C GLU A 187 -17.40 -1.57 -10.53
N LYS A 188 -17.43 -0.45 -9.83
CA LYS A 188 -17.88 0.85 -10.33
C LYS A 188 -16.76 1.88 -10.22
N GLU A 189 -16.90 2.97 -10.97
CA GLU A 189 -16.04 4.14 -10.77
C GLU A 189 -16.13 4.61 -9.32
N VAL A 190 -14.96 4.99 -8.79
CA VAL A 190 -14.83 5.45 -7.41
C VAL A 190 -14.65 6.96 -7.39
N PRO A 191 -15.05 7.63 -6.29
CA PRO A 191 -14.80 9.05 -6.15
C PRO A 191 -13.30 9.36 -6.14
N LEU A 192 -12.93 10.55 -6.60
CA LEU A 192 -11.54 11.01 -6.54
C LEU A 192 -11.14 11.33 -5.10
N VAL A 193 -9.98 10.85 -4.67
CA VAL A 193 -9.41 11.21 -3.37
C VAL A 193 -8.62 12.52 -3.47
N PHE A 194 -8.89 13.46 -2.57
CA PHE A 194 -8.20 14.76 -2.53
C PHE A 194 -7.44 14.97 -1.22
N PRO A 195 -6.15 15.35 -1.28
CA PRO A 195 -5.39 15.69 -0.09
C PRO A 195 -5.82 17.03 0.49
N LYS A 196 -5.79 17.16 1.81
CA LYS A 196 -6.07 18.42 2.51
C LYS A 196 -4.82 19.06 3.09
N THR A 197 -3.91 18.25 3.60
CA THR A 197 -2.65 18.73 4.16
C THR A 197 -1.49 18.46 3.22
N TYR A 198 -0.36 19.15 3.42
CA TYR A 198 0.87 18.86 2.68
C TYR A 198 1.31 17.40 2.85
N GLY A 199 1.16 16.84 4.06
CA GLY A 199 1.44 15.42 4.33
C GLY A 199 0.58 14.49 3.47
N GLU A 200 -0.72 14.79 3.33
CA GLU A 200 -1.61 14.05 2.43
C GLU A 200 -1.26 14.25 0.96
N SER A 201 -0.78 15.43 0.56
CA SER A 201 -0.27 15.63 -0.79
C SER A 201 0.94 14.73 -1.08
N MET A 202 1.83 14.55 -0.11
CA MET A 202 2.95 13.60 -0.25
C MET A 202 2.45 12.15 -0.31
N LEU A 203 1.45 11.79 0.50
CA LEU A 203 0.81 10.48 0.42
C LEU A 203 0.14 10.24 -0.95
N TYR A 204 -0.47 11.27 -1.53
CA TYR A 204 -1.09 11.19 -2.85
C TYR A 204 -0.06 10.87 -3.93
N LEU A 205 1.05 11.61 -3.96
CA LEU A 205 2.14 11.39 -4.90
C LEU A 205 2.80 10.02 -4.69
N ASP A 206 3.02 9.61 -3.43
CA ASP A 206 3.51 8.28 -3.08
C ASP A 206 2.58 7.19 -3.65
N GLY A 207 1.27 7.32 -3.41
CA GLY A 207 0.25 6.43 -3.97
C GLY A 207 0.25 6.39 -5.51
N GLN A 208 0.40 7.53 -6.15
CA GLN A 208 0.48 7.64 -7.61
C GLN A 208 1.73 6.93 -8.17
N ARG A 209 2.90 7.09 -7.54
CA ARG A 209 4.13 6.40 -7.93
C ARG A 209 3.98 4.89 -7.84
N HIS A 210 3.40 4.41 -6.73
CA HIS A 210 3.11 2.99 -6.51
C HIS A 210 2.14 2.45 -7.56
N PHE A 211 1.03 3.15 -7.83
CA PHE A 211 0.08 2.78 -8.87
C PHE A 211 0.70 2.74 -10.28
N ASN A 212 1.56 3.71 -10.62
CA ASN A 212 2.25 3.74 -11.90
C ASN A 212 3.27 2.60 -12.04
N SER A 213 3.88 2.16 -10.93
CA SER A 213 4.84 1.05 -10.94
C SER A 213 4.19 -0.29 -11.32
N MET A 214 2.90 -0.47 -11.00
CA MET A 214 2.09 -1.61 -11.46
C MET A 214 1.86 -1.57 -12.98
N SER A 215 1.66 -0.38 -13.55
CA SER A 215 1.30 -0.17 -14.96
C SER A 215 2.47 -0.31 -15.96
N GLY A 216 3.67 -0.70 -15.49
CA GLY A 216 4.76 -1.15 -16.37
C GLY A 216 4.34 -2.39 -17.18
N PRO A 217 5.12 -2.83 -18.19
CA PRO A 217 4.71 -3.91 -19.11
C PRO A 217 4.69 -5.28 -18.40
N ALA A 218 3.71 -5.47 -17.53
CA ALA A 218 3.26 -6.76 -17.06
C ALA A 218 2.41 -7.35 -18.18
N THR A 219 3.00 -8.24 -18.96
CA THR A 219 2.23 -9.23 -19.72
C THR A 219 1.45 -10.05 -18.69
N VAL A 220 0.27 -9.58 -18.31
CA VAL A 220 -0.67 -10.35 -17.50
C VAL A 220 -1.02 -11.57 -18.34
N ARG A 221 -0.50 -12.75 -17.96
CA ARG A 221 -1.00 -14.03 -18.47
C ARG A 221 -2.49 -14.06 -18.15
N LYS A 222 -3.33 -14.11 -19.19
CA LYS A 222 -4.81 -14.11 -19.12
C LYS A 222 -5.40 -15.40 -18.49
N ASP A 223 -4.57 -16.23 -17.88
CA ASP A 223 -4.88 -17.65 -17.67
C ASP A 223 -5.57 -17.90 -16.32
N TYR A 224 -5.70 -16.88 -15.47
CA TYR A 224 -6.43 -16.96 -14.20
C TYR A 224 -7.66 -16.04 -14.20
N LEU A 225 -8.62 -16.32 -15.09
CA LEU A 225 -9.99 -15.86 -14.91
C LEU A 225 -10.65 -16.74 -13.83
N TRP A 226 -10.64 -16.27 -12.59
CA TRP A 226 -11.44 -16.86 -11.52
C TRP A 226 -12.93 -16.78 -11.90
N ASN A 227 -13.59 -17.95 -12.05
CA ASN A 227 -15.00 -18.04 -12.38
C ASN A 227 -15.82 -18.40 -11.12
N PRO A 228 -16.67 -17.51 -10.60
CA PRO A 228 -17.45 -17.75 -9.37
C PRO A 228 -18.46 -18.90 -9.45
N ARG A 229 -18.68 -19.50 -10.63
CA ARG A 229 -19.75 -20.51 -10.85
C ARG A 229 -19.36 -21.97 -10.61
N ASN A 230 -18.10 -22.28 -10.29
CA ASN A 230 -17.63 -23.67 -10.18
C ASN A 230 -17.53 -24.23 -8.75
N THR A 231 -18.14 -23.60 -7.74
CA THR A 231 -18.16 -24.13 -6.37
C THR A 231 -19.42 -24.95 -6.12
N THR A 232 -19.58 -26.08 -6.81
CA THR A 232 -20.47 -27.14 -6.33
C THR A 232 -19.74 -27.88 -5.22
N PHE A 233 -20.20 -27.70 -3.99
CA PHE A 233 -19.81 -28.55 -2.87
C PHE A 233 -20.23 -29.98 -3.20
N VAL A 234 -19.25 -30.88 -3.30
CA VAL A 234 -19.53 -32.31 -3.28
C VAL A 234 -19.83 -32.65 -1.82
N GLU A 235 -21.12 -32.80 -1.51
CA GLU A 235 -21.56 -33.40 -0.25
C GLU A 235 -21.09 -34.86 -0.25
N ASN A 236 -20.33 -35.24 0.79
CA ASN A 236 -20.13 -36.61 1.24
C ASN A 236 -20.39 -36.62 2.75
#